data_AF-A0A8D8QI22-F1
#
_entry.id   AF-A0A8D8QI22-F1
#
_cell.length_a   1.000
_cell.length_b   1.000
_cell.length_c   1.000
_cell.angle_alpha   90.00
_cell.angle_beta   90.00
_cell.angle_gamma   90.00
#
_symmetry.space_group_name_H-M   'P 1'
#
loop_
_entity.id
_entity.type
_entity.pdbx_description
1 polymer ?
#
loop_
_entity_poly.entity_id
_entity_poly.type
_entity_poly.pdbx_seq_one_letter_code
_entity_poly.pdbx_strand_id
1 'polypeptide(L)'
;PMDLKRGIDKAVSFAVDALKELSVSCSDFKSIAQVGTISANSDEKVGKLIAEAMERVGKEGVITVEEGTGLKDELDVVEGMQFDRGYLSPYFINKQENGSVELSNPFILLVDKKISNIREILPILEAVAKSGKSLLIIAEDIEGEALATLVVNTIRGIVKVAAVKAPGFGDRRKAMLQDIAILTAGTLISEEIGMDLEKTKLQDLGQAKRIIINKDNTIIIDGIGDKILIKKRISQIRKQIKESSSDYDKEKLQESVAKLAGGVAVIKVGAATEVEMKEEKS
;
A
#
# COMPACT_ATOMS: atom_id res chain seq x y z
N PRO A 1 -9.90 -31.62 -31.06
CA PRO A 1 -9.93 -30.50 -30.07
C PRO A 1 -8.99 -30.70 -28.87
N MET A 2 -9.04 -31.86 -28.20
CA MET A 2 -8.17 -32.15 -27.06
C MET A 2 -6.69 -32.31 -27.42
N ASP A 3 -6.37 -32.97 -28.53
CA ASP A 3 -4.97 -33.11 -28.99
C ASP A 3 -4.33 -31.78 -29.40
N LEU A 4 -5.13 -30.88 -30.00
CA LEU A 4 -4.67 -29.51 -30.33
C LEU A 4 -4.34 -28.73 -29.05
N LYS A 5 -5.22 -28.76 -28.05
CA LYS A 5 -4.95 -28.12 -26.76
C LYS A 5 -3.68 -28.70 -26.12
N ARG A 6 -3.54 -30.02 -26.08
CA ARG A 6 -2.35 -30.69 -25.52
C ARG A 6 -1.07 -30.32 -26.26
N GLY A 7 -1.12 -30.19 -27.58
CA GLY A 7 0.01 -29.70 -28.39
C GLY A 7 0.37 -28.26 -28.06
N ILE A 8 -0.63 -27.38 -27.96
CA ILE A 8 -0.45 -25.97 -27.58
C ILE A 8 0.14 -25.85 -26.17
N ASP A 9 -0.44 -26.53 -25.18
CA ASP A 9 0.02 -26.48 -23.78
C ASP A 9 1.48 -26.94 -23.66
N LYS A 10 1.85 -28.01 -24.39
CA LYS A 10 3.22 -28.52 -24.41
C LYS A 10 4.20 -27.55 -25.09
N ALA A 11 3.80 -26.93 -26.20
CA ALA A 11 4.61 -25.94 -26.89
C ALA A 11 4.79 -24.66 -26.06
N VAL A 12 3.73 -24.21 -25.39
CA VAL A 12 3.76 -23.04 -24.49
C VAL A 12 4.67 -23.32 -23.30
N SER A 13 4.56 -24.48 -22.66
CA SER A 13 5.45 -24.84 -21.54
C SER A 13 6.92 -24.82 -21.97
N PHE A 14 7.24 -25.41 -23.12
CA PHE A 14 8.61 -25.40 -23.65
C PHE A 14 9.07 -23.97 -23.99
N ALA A 15 8.21 -23.16 -24.60
CA ALA A 15 8.52 -21.77 -24.93
C ALA A 15 8.77 -20.92 -23.67
N VAL A 16 8.01 -21.12 -22.59
CA VAL A 16 8.21 -20.44 -21.31
C VAL A 16 9.57 -20.78 -20.71
N ASP A 17 9.98 -22.05 -20.76
CA ASP A 17 11.28 -22.46 -20.22
C ASP A 17 12.43 -21.90 -21.07
N ALA A 18 12.32 -21.95 -22.40
CA ALA A 18 13.28 -21.31 -23.30
C ALA A 18 13.36 -19.78 -23.09
N LEU A 19 12.23 -19.12 -22.82
CA LEU A 19 12.22 -17.68 -22.51
C LEU A 19 12.94 -17.37 -21.20
N LYS A 20 12.87 -18.23 -20.18
CA LYS A 20 13.63 -18.07 -18.93
C LYS A 20 15.13 -18.19 -19.17
N GLU A 21 15.56 -19.13 -20.02
CA GLU A 21 16.98 -19.30 -20.39
C GLU A 21 17.52 -18.11 -21.19
N LEU A 22 16.69 -17.50 -22.03
CA LEU A 22 17.04 -16.31 -22.81
C LEU A 22 16.95 -14.99 -22.02
N SER A 23 16.32 -15.01 -20.84
CA SER A 23 16.08 -13.82 -20.04
C SER A 23 17.38 -13.23 -19.50
N VAL A 24 17.59 -11.93 -19.70
CA VAL A 24 18.75 -11.20 -19.17
C VAL A 24 18.31 -10.43 -17.92
N SER A 25 18.96 -10.73 -16.79
CA SER A 25 18.65 -10.07 -15.53
C SER A 25 19.05 -8.59 -15.56
N CYS A 26 18.09 -7.69 -15.31
CA CYS A 26 18.37 -6.27 -15.08
C CYS A 26 18.65 -6.05 -13.59
N SER A 27 19.91 -5.91 -13.22
CA SER A 27 20.33 -5.88 -11.80
C SER A 27 21.21 -4.69 -11.44
N ASP A 28 21.84 -4.07 -12.43
CA ASP A 28 22.66 -2.89 -12.29
C ASP A 28 21.87 -1.63 -12.66
N PHE A 29 22.31 -0.49 -12.10
CA PHE A 29 21.68 0.81 -12.33
C PHE A 29 21.51 1.13 -13.82
N LYS A 30 22.50 0.79 -14.66
CA LYS A 30 22.49 1.12 -16.07
C LYS A 30 21.42 0.33 -16.83
N SER A 31 21.30 -0.98 -16.59
CA SER A 31 20.25 -1.78 -17.21
C SER A 31 18.85 -1.34 -16.76
N ILE A 32 18.67 -1.00 -15.48
CA ILE A 32 17.41 -0.46 -14.96
C ILE A 32 17.06 0.87 -15.65
N ALA A 33 18.03 1.79 -15.73
CA ALA A 33 17.81 3.08 -16.40
C ALA A 33 17.49 2.92 -17.89
N GLN A 34 18.14 1.98 -18.58
CA GLN A 34 17.88 1.69 -20.00
C GLN A 34 16.47 1.14 -20.22
N VAL A 35 16.02 0.20 -19.39
CA VAL A 35 14.66 -0.33 -19.48
C VAL A 35 13.65 0.78 -19.19
N GLY A 36 13.86 1.57 -18.13
CA GLY A 36 13.00 2.71 -17.79
C GLY A 36 12.92 3.73 -18.93
N THR A 37 14.06 4.04 -19.57
CA THR A 37 14.12 4.96 -20.74
C THR A 37 13.29 4.44 -21.90
N ILE A 38 13.45 3.16 -22.26
CA ILE A 38 12.71 2.56 -23.39
C ILE A 38 11.22 2.51 -23.09
N SER A 39 10.83 2.16 -21.85
CA SER A 39 9.44 2.13 -21.41
C SER A 39 8.80 3.52 -21.37
N ALA A 40 9.58 4.56 -21.06
CA ALA A 40 9.14 5.95 -21.04
C ALA A 40 9.30 6.65 -22.40
N ASN A 41 9.04 5.95 -23.50
CA ASN A 41 9.12 6.50 -24.87
C ASN A 41 10.47 7.16 -25.21
N SER A 42 11.57 6.55 -24.78
CA SER A 42 12.95 7.04 -24.94
C SER A 42 13.31 8.29 -24.10
N ASP A 43 12.57 8.56 -23.02
CA ASP A 43 12.94 9.61 -22.06
C ASP A 43 14.02 9.12 -21.07
N GLU A 44 15.26 9.58 -21.29
CA GLU A 44 16.40 9.26 -20.43
C GLU A 44 16.27 9.81 -19.00
N LYS A 45 15.57 10.94 -18.82
CA LYS A 45 15.37 11.54 -17.48
C LYS A 45 14.50 10.63 -16.63
N VAL A 46 13.37 10.16 -17.18
CA VAL A 46 12.46 9.25 -16.49
C VAL A 46 13.16 7.94 -16.17
N GLY A 47 13.90 7.36 -17.12
CA GLY A 47 14.69 6.16 -16.89
C GLY A 47 15.69 6.32 -15.74
N LYS A 48 16.38 7.47 -15.69
CA LYS A 48 17.33 7.78 -14.61
C LYS A 48 16.63 7.97 -13.26
N LEU A 49 15.50 8.68 -13.20
CA LEU A 49 14.73 8.87 -11.97
C LEU A 49 14.24 7.55 -11.38
N ILE A 50 13.76 6.63 -12.22
CA ILE A 50 13.35 5.29 -11.79
C ILE A 50 14.54 4.52 -11.22
N ALA A 51 15.69 4.56 -11.89
CA ALA A 51 16.90 3.87 -11.41
C ALA A 51 17.39 4.45 -10.08
N GLU A 52 17.38 5.78 -9.91
CA GLU A 52 17.72 6.45 -8.64
C GLU A 52 16.74 6.09 -7.52
N ALA A 53 15.44 6.01 -7.83
CA ALA A 53 14.43 5.58 -6.87
C ALA A 53 14.69 4.14 -6.40
N MET A 54 14.87 3.20 -7.34
CA MET A 54 15.15 1.79 -7.03
C MET A 54 16.44 1.60 -6.24
N GLU A 55 17.48 2.41 -6.49
CA GLU A 55 18.72 2.36 -5.73
C GLU A 55 18.52 2.81 -4.27
N ARG A 56 17.68 3.81 -4.02
CA ARG A 56 17.43 4.33 -2.66
C ARG A 56 16.57 3.40 -1.81
N VAL A 57 15.50 2.83 -2.37
CA VAL A 57 14.58 1.96 -1.61
C VAL A 57 14.93 0.47 -1.70
N GLY A 58 15.82 0.10 -2.62
CA GLY A 58 16.21 -1.27 -2.88
C GLY A 58 15.16 -2.06 -3.69
N LYS A 59 15.46 -3.34 -3.94
CA LYS A 59 14.63 -4.20 -4.83
C LYS A 59 13.20 -4.44 -4.33
N GLU A 60 13.01 -4.44 -3.01
CA GLU A 60 11.71 -4.65 -2.35
C GLU A 60 11.02 -3.34 -1.99
N GLY A 61 11.63 -2.21 -2.38
CA GLY A 61 11.12 -0.88 -2.12
C GLY A 61 9.94 -0.54 -3.01
N VAL A 62 9.04 0.29 -2.51
CA VAL A 62 7.85 0.73 -3.25
C VAL A 62 8.14 2.08 -3.88
N ILE A 63 7.80 2.24 -5.16
CA ILE A 63 7.92 3.51 -5.89
C ILE A 63 6.53 4.01 -6.23
N THR A 64 6.26 5.27 -5.94
CA THR A 64 5.02 5.97 -6.32
C THR A 64 5.34 7.27 -7.04
N VAL A 65 4.39 7.72 -7.88
CA VAL A 65 4.53 8.95 -8.67
C VAL A 65 3.44 9.94 -8.26
N GLU A 66 3.84 11.19 -8.05
CA GLU A 66 2.96 12.30 -7.68
C GLU A 66 3.15 13.50 -8.61
N GLU A 67 2.13 14.36 -8.61
CA GLU A 67 2.19 15.67 -9.25
C GLU A 67 3.11 16.59 -8.43
N GLY A 68 4.15 17.11 -9.06
CA GLY A 68 5.08 18.06 -8.47
C GLY A 68 4.47 19.45 -8.30
N THR A 69 5.07 20.26 -7.43
CA THR A 69 4.62 21.65 -7.19
C THR A 69 5.43 22.69 -7.96
N GLY A 70 6.46 22.26 -8.69
CA GLY A 70 7.37 23.13 -9.43
C GLY A 70 7.77 22.57 -10.78
N LEU A 71 8.73 23.24 -11.41
CA LEU A 71 9.24 22.90 -12.76
C LEU A 71 10.26 21.75 -12.80
N LYS A 72 10.67 21.25 -11.63
CA LYS A 72 11.74 20.26 -11.52
C LYS A 72 11.19 19.00 -10.87
N ASP A 73 11.69 17.87 -11.35
CA ASP A 73 11.44 16.59 -10.72
C ASP A 73 12.12 16.50 -9.35
N GLU A 74 11.44 15.89 -8.40
CA GLU A 74 11.96 15.61 -7.07
C GLU A 74 11.85 14.13 -6.75
N LEU A 75 12.86 13.59 -6.06
CA LEU A 75 12.85 12.23 -5.55
C LEU A 75 13.07 12.25 -4.04
N ASP A 76 12.01 11.90 -3.31
CA ASP A 76 12.02 11.80 -1.86
C ASP A 76 11.82 10.34 -1.42
N VAL A 77 12.43 9.96 -0.31
CA VAL A 77 12.14 8.68 0.37
C VAL A 77 11.48 8.99 1.69
N VAL A 78 10.25 8.51 1.85
CA VAL A 78 9.42 8.75 3.03
C VAL A 78 9.11 7.44 3.74
N GLU A 79 8.72 7.55 5.01
CA GLU A 79 8.30 6.39 5.79
C GLU A 79 6.95 5.91 5.24
N GLY A 80 6.89 4.68 4.76
CA GLY A 80 5.69 4.13 4.14
C GLY A 80 5.80 2.63 3.98
N MET A 81 4.71 2.00 3.54
CA MET A 81 4.68 0.56 3.30
C MET A 81 3.63 0.19 2.26
N GLN A 82 3.81 -0.97 1.62
CA GLN A 82 2.80 -1.62 0.79
C GLN A 82 2.43 -3.00 1.35
N PHE A 83 1.16 -3.35 1.23
CA PHE A 83 0.69 -4.71 1.47
C PHE A 83 -0.37 -5.15 0.45
N ASP A 84 -0.46 -6.46 0.27
CA ASP A 84 -1.13 -7.10 -0.86
C ASP A 84 -2.62 -7.35 -0.54
N ARG A 85 -3.33 -6.25 -0.25
CA ARG A 85 -4.79 -6.20 -0.08
C ARG A 85 -5.33 -4.97 -0.78
N GLY A 86 -6.23 -5.18 -1.74
CA GLY A 86 -6.94 -4.09 -2.41
C GLY A 86 -8.27 -3.71 -1.76
N TYR A 87 -9.00 -2.82 -2.44
CA TYR A 87 -10.31 -2.35 -1.99
C TYR A 87 -11.34 -3.49 -1.91
N LEU A 88 -12.18 -3.46 -0.88
CA LEU A 88 -13.28 -4.41 -0.73
C LEU A 88 -14.40 -4.22 -1.76
N SER A 89 -14.51 -3.01 -2.32
CA SER A 89 -15.51 -2.68 -3.32
C SER A 89 -14.94 -1.72 -4.37
N PRO A 90 -15.14 -2.00 -5.68
CA PRO A 90 -14.76 -1.07 -6.75
C PRO A 90 -15.47 0.29 -6.65
N TYR A 91 -16.58 0.37 -5.91
CA TYR A 91 -17.31 1.62 -5.70
C TYR A 91 -16.56 2.64 -4.83
N PHE A 92 -15.42 2.27 -4.22
CA PHE A 92 -14.54 3.22 -3.56
C PHE A 92 -13.61 3.98 -4.53
N ILE A 93 -13.51 3.54 -5.80
CA ILE A 93 -12.63 4.16 -6.81
C ILE A 93 -13.05 5.61 -7.02
N ASN A 94 -12.11 6.53 -6.76
CA ASN A 94 -12.26 7.96 -7.01
C ASN A 94 -11.32 8.47 -8.11
N LYS A 95 -10.40 7.64 -8.61
CA LYS A 95 -9.58 7.87 -9.79
C LYS A 95 -9.90 6.81 -10.84
N GLN A 96 -10.85 7.13 -11.72
CA GLN A 96 -11.35 6.19 -12.73
C GLN A 96 -10.29 5.81 -13.77
N GLU A 97 -9.39 6.75 -14.11
CA GLU A 97 -8.30 6.56 -15.08
C GLU A 97 -7.43 5.34 -14.74
N ASN A 98 -7.07 5.19 -13.46
CA ASN A 98 -6.15 4.14 -13.02
C ASN A 98 -6.87 3.03 -12.22
N GLY A 99 -8.20 3.13 -12.07
CA GLY A 99 -8.99 2.20 -11.26
C GLY A 99 -8.55 2.16 -9.79
N SER A 100 -8.12 3.29 -9.23
CA SER A 100 -7.55 3.39 -7.88
C SER A 100 -8.39 4.26 -6.94
N VAL A 101 -8.19 4.03 -5.65
CA VAL A 101 -8.64 4.90 -4.57
C VAL A 101 -7.46 5.70 -4.07
N GLU A 102 -7.55 7.01 -4.11
CA GLU A 102 -6.53 7.90 -3.57
C GLU A 102 -7.11 8.76 -2.45
N LEU A 103 -6.51 8.68 -1.27
CA LEU A 103 -6.91 9.45 -0.10
C LEU A 103 -5.78 10.38 0.33
N SER A 104 -6.06 11.68 0.43
CA SER A 104 -5.11 12.70 0.91
C SER A 104 -5.37 13.05 2.37
N ASN A 105 -4.32 13.03 3.20
CA ASN A 105 -4.35 13.22 4.65
C ASN A 105 -5.45 12.41 5.38
N PRO A 106 -5.64 11.10 5.08
CA PRO A 106 -6.68 10.31 5.71
C PRO A 106 -6.38 9.99 7.17
N PHE A 107 -7.45 9.75 7.94
CA PHE A 107 -7.40 8.92 9.13
C PHE A 107 -7.37 7.44 8.77
N ILE A 108 -6.78 6.62 9.65
CA ILE A 108 -6.62 5.18 9.45
C ILE A 108 -7.13 4.46 10.71
N LEU A 109 -8.21 3.71 10.55
CA LEU A 109 -8.80 2.86 11.59
C LEU A 109 -8.27 1.44 11.43
N LEU A 110 -7.66 0.90 12.48
CA LEU A 110 -7.05 -0.43 12.52
C LEU A 110 -7.80 -1.31 13.51
N VAL A 111 -8.44 -2.38 13.02
CA VAL A 111 -9.34 -3.21 13.82
C VAL A 111 -9.00 -4.68 13.64
N ASP A 112 -8.70 -5.38 14.72
CA ASP A 112 -8.48 -6.83 14.70
C ASP A 112 -9.77 -7.61 14.99
N LYS A 113 -10.82 -7.30 14.22
CA LYS A 113 -12.06 -8.09 14.16
C LYS A 113 -12.79 -7.85 12.84
N LYS A 114 -13.79 -8.70 12.57
CA LYS A 114 -14.76 -8.46 11.49
C LYS A 114 -15.74 -7.37 11.88
N ILE A 115 -16.09 -6.52 10.92
CA ILE A 115 -17.09 -5.47 11.09
C ILE A 115 -18.29 -5.80 10.19
N SER A 116 -19.36 -6.30 10.81
CA SER A 116 -20.61 -6.62 10.11
C SER A 116 -21.71 -5.59 10.37
N ASN A 117 -21.66 -4.88 11.50
CA ASN A 117 -22.64 -3.89 11.92
C ASN A 117 -22.08 -2.46 11.81
N ILE A 118 -22.78 -1.61 11.06
CA ILE A 118 -22.35 -0.21 10.88
C ILE A 118 -22.38 0.59 12.18
N ARG A 119 -23.26 0.22 13.14
CA ARG A 119 -23.45 0.95 14.40
C ARG A 119 -22.18 1.06 15.22
N GLU A 120 -21.33 0.04 15.16
CA GLU A 120 -20.05 0.00 15.90
C GLU A 120 -19.07 1.08 15.42
N ILE A 121 -19.16 1.50 14.15
CA ILE A 121 -18.27 2.50 13.55
C ILE A 121 -18.95 3.85 13.30
N LEU A 122 -20.26 3.98 13.53
CA LEU A 122 -20.98 5.25 13.38
C LEU A 122 -20.33 6.42 14.16
N PRO A 123 -19.94 6.26 15.44
CA PRO A 123 -19.31 7.36 16.19
C PRO A 123 -18.02 7.88 15.52
N ILE A 124 -17.21 6.95 14.97
CA ILE A 124 -15.97 7.29 14.27
C ILE A 124 -16.27 7.96 12.93
N LEU A 125 -17.23 7.45 12.17
CA LEU A 125 -17.63 8.03 10.89
C LEU A 125 -18.12 9.47 11.04
N GLU A 126 -18.92 9.75 12.07
CA GLU A 126 -19.37 11.11 12.37
C GLU A 126 -18.22 12.02 12.79
N ALA A 127 -17.30 11.53 13.62
CA ALA A 127 -16.14 12.30 14.06
C ALA A 127 -15.21 12.65 12.89
N VAL A 128 -14.96 11.69 12.00
CA VAL A 128 -14.15 11.93 10.79
C VAL A 128 -14.87 12.87 9.83
N ALA A 129 -16.18 12.68 9.59
CA ALA A 129 -16.95 13.56 8.71
C ALA A 129 -16.91 15.02 9.19
N LYS A 130 -17.03 15.26 10.50
CA LYS A 130 -16.89 16.60 11.11
C LYS A 130 -15.52 17.23 10.89
N SER A 131 -14.47 16.42 10.80
CA SER A 131 -13.10 16.89 10.51
C SER A 131 -12.86 17.23 9.04
N GLY A 132 -13.78 16.84 8.13
CA GLY A 132 -13.63 17.03 6.69
C GLY A 132 -12.57 16.15 6.02
N LYS A 133 -11.92 15.25 6.77
CA LYS A 133 -10.91 14.30 6.26
C LYS A 133 -11.55 13.00 5.78
N SER A 134 -10.79 12.22 5.01
CA SER A 134 -11.14 10.86 4.61
C SER A 134 -10.75 9.82 5.67
N LEU A 135 -11.32 8.62 5.57
CA LEU A 135 -11.03 7.47 6.43
C LEU A 135 -10.64 6.25 5.59
N LEU A 136 -9.53 5.61 5.94
CA LEU A 136 -9.25 4.23 5.58
C LEU A 136 -9.62 3.32 6.76
N ILE A 137 -10.37 2.25 6.49
CA ILE A 137 -10.63 1.17 7.44
C ILE A 137 -9.83 -0.06 7.03
N ILE A 138 -8.98 -0.55 7.92
CA ILE A 138 -8.25 -1.82 7.78
C ILE A 138 -8.74 -2.75 8.90
N ALA A 139 -9.50 -3.77 8.52
CA ALA A 139 -10.09 -4.73 9.46
C ALA A 139 -9.85 -6.17 9.01
N GLU A 140 -10.13 -7.17 9.85
CA GLU A 140 -10.10 -8.58 9.42
C GLU A 140 -10.99 -8.78 8.18
N ASP A 141 -12.21 -8.27 8.26
CA ASP A 141 -13.16 -8.21 7.15
C ASP A 141 -14.21 -7.12 7.41
N ILE A 142 -14.83 -6.62 6.34
CA ILE A 142 -15.98 -5.71 6.42
C ILE A 142 -17.03 -6.26 5.46
N GLU A 143 -18.15 -6.72 6.01
CA GLU A 143 -19.14 -7.50 5.27
C GLU A 143 -20.58 -7.07 5.57
N GLY A 144 -21.51 -7.59 4.77
CA GLY A 144 -22.94 -7.42 4.98
C GLY A 144 -23.39 -5.95 4.96
N GLU A 145 -24.17 -5.58 5.99
CA GLU A 145 -24.78 -4.26 6.12
C GLU A 145 -23.72 -3.15 6.23
N ALA A 146 -22.64 -3.38 6.96
CA ALA A 146 -21.58 -2.39 7.14
C ALA A 146 -20.95 -1.98 5.80
N LEU A 147 -20.56 -2.95 4.97
CA LEU A 147 -19.95 -2.67 3.66
C LEU A 147 -20.94 -1.95 2.73
N ALA A 148 -22.19 -2.43 2.64
CA ALA A 148 -23.20 -1.82 1.80
C ALA A 148 -23.46 -0.35 2.19
N THR A 149 -23.53 -0.08 3.49
CA THR A 149 -23.76 1.27 4.01
C THR A 149 -22.58 2.19 3.74
N LEU A 150 -21.35 1.71 3.90
CA LEU A 150 -20.15 2.47 3.55
C LEU A 150 -20.14 2.83 2.06
N VAL A 151 -20.41 1.86 1.19
CA VAL A 151 -20.44 2.07 -0.27
C VAL A 151 -21.48 3.14 -0.65
N VAL A 152 -22.72 3.02 -0.16
CA VAL A 152 -23.78 3.98 -0.48
C VAL A 152 -23.44 5.40 0.02
N ASN A 153 -22.86 5.53 1.22
CA ASN A 153 -22.48 6.84 1.75
C ASN A 153 -21.27 7.45 1.03
N THR A 154 -20.32 6.64 0.59
CA THR A 154 -19.19 7.10 -0.24
C THR A 154 -19.68 7.59 -1.60
N ILE A 155 -20.57 6.85 -2.28
CA ILE A 155 -21.16 7.26 -3.57
C ILE A 155 -21.94 8.58 -3.44
N ARG A 156 -22.67 8.77 -2.34
CA ARG A 156 -23.41 10.01 -2.06
C ARG A 156 -22.51 11.18 -1.64
N GLY A 157 -21.20 10.95 -1.45
CA GLY A 157 -20.25 11.97 -1.01
C GLY A 157 -20.42 12.41 0.45
N ILE A 158 -21.20 11.67 1.25
CA ILE A 158 -21.47 12.01 2.66
C ILE A 158 -20.21 11.78 3.50
N VAL A 159 -19.51 10.67 3.26
CA VAL A 159 -18.25 10.34 3.92
C VAL A 159 -17.25 9.83 2.89
N LYS A 160 -16.01 10.33 2.93
CA LYS A 160 -14.93 9.84 2.06
C LYS A 160 -14.24 8.65 2.73
N VAL A 161 -14.78 7.45 2.53
CA VAL A 161 -14.26 6.22 3.15
C VAL A 161 -13.81 5.21 2.12
N ALA A 162 -12.71 4.53 2.41
CA ALA A 162 -12.29 3.29 1.75
C ALA A 162 -12.04 2.19 2.78
N ALA A 163 -12.17 0.95 2.35
CA ALA A 163 -12.09 -0.21 3.22
C ALA A 163 -11.31 -1.35 2.54
N VAL A 164 -10.37 -1.94 3.29
CA VAL A 164 -9.49 -3.02 2.85
C VAL A 164 -9.39 -4.09 3.94
N LYS A 165 -9.09 -5.33 3.55
CA LYS A 165 -8.78 -6.37 4.53
C LYS A 165 -7.38 -6.15 5.11
N ALA A 166 -7.20 -6.58 6.34
CA ALA A 166 -5.90 -6.64 6.98
C ALA A 166 -4.99 -7.68 6.26
N PRO A 167 -3.69 -7.41 6.19
CA PRO A 167 -2.74 -8.38 5.63
C PRO A 167 -2.50 -9.54 6.62
N GLY A 168 -2.20 -10.72 6.08
CA GLY A 168 -1.97 -11.92 6.89
C GLY A 168 -3.25 -12.54 7.48
N PHE A 169 -3.07 -13.45 8.44
CA PHE A 169 -4.11 -14.16 9.18
C PHE A 169 -3.61 -14.51 10.60
N GLY A 170 -4.53 -14.75 11.54
CA GLY A 170 -4.19 -15.12 12.93
C GLY A 170 -3.22 -14.12 13.59
N ASP A 171 -2.25 -14.62 14.35
CA ASP A 171 -1.27 -13.77 15.05
C ASP A 171 -0.41 -12.92 14.13
N ARG A 172 -0.18 -13.38 12.89
CA ARG A 172 0.53 -12.59 11.88
C ARG A 172 -0.25 -11.36 11.48
N ARG A 173 -1.58 -11.46 11.38
CA ARG A 173 -2.44 -10.30 11.09
C ARG A 173 -2.31 -9.25 12.19
N LYS A 174 -2.36 -9.66 13.45
CA LYS A 174 -2.16 -8.77 14.61
C LYS A 174 -0.81 -8.08 14.56
N ALA A 175 0.25 -8.85 14.32
CA ALA A 175 1.60 -8.30 14.22
C ALA A 175 1.73 -7.27 13.09
N MET A 176 1.17 -7.54 11.91
CA MET A 176 1.19 -6.63 10.77
C MET A 176 0.30 -5.40 10.97
N LEU A 177 -0.87 -5.55 11.61
CA LEU A 177 -1.70 -4.42 12.00
C LEU A 177 -0.99 -3.52 13.02
N GLN A 178 -0.25 -4.11 13.95
CA GLN A 178 0.59 -3.36 14.88
C GLN A 178 1.73 -2.62 14.18
N ASP A 179 2.32 -3.22 13.13
CA ASP A 179 3.33 -2.57 12.30
C ASP A 179 2.76 -1.32 11.62
N ILE A 180 1.57 -1.43 11.03
CA ILE A 180 0.84 -0.30 10.42
C ILE A 180 0.49 0.75 11.49
N ALA A 181 0.05 0.33 12.68
CA ALA A 181 -0.28 1.23 13.78
C ALA A 181 0.93 2.08 14.19
N ILE A 182 2.12 1.47 14.32
CA ILE A 182 3.36 2.17 14.66
C ILE A 182 3.77 3.12 13.52
N LEU A 183 3.68 2.68 12.26
CA LEU A 183 4.01 3.51 11.09
C LEU A 183 3.13 4.75 10.98
N THR A 184 1.86 4.64 11.40
CA THR A 184 0.84 5.70 11.21
C THR A 184 0.49 6.43 12.51
N ALA A 185 1.18 6.13 13.61
CA ALA A 185 0.88 6.60 14.97
C ALA A 185 -0.57 6.33 15.43
N GLY A 186 -1.17 5.22 14.96
CA GLY A 186 -2.48 4.75 15.39
C GLY A 186 -2.42 3.75 16.53
N THR A 187 -3.59 3.41 17.06
CA THR A 187 -3.78 2.33 18.05
C THR A 187 -4.56 1.18 17.39
N LEU A 188 -4.07 -0.05 17.58
CA LEU A 188 -4.79 -1.24 17.12
C LEU A 188 -5.96 -1.53 18.06
N ILE A 189 -7.18 -1.43 17.55
CA ILE A 189 -8.39 -1.75 18.29
C ILE A 189 -8.60 -3.26 18.27
N SER A 190 -8.45 -3.90 19.43
CA SER A 190 -8.62 -5.34 19.61
C SER A 190 -9.44 -5.63 20.87
N GLU A 191 -10.44 -6.50 20.73
CA GLU A 191 -11.28 -6.94 21.85
C GLU A 191 -10.49 -7.75 22.88
N GLU A 192 -9.39 -8.40 22.47
CA GLU A 192 -8.53 -9.17 23.38
C GLU A 192 -7.84 -8.30 24.44
N ILE A 193 -7.65 -7.01 24.14
CA ILE A 193 -7.03 -6.02 25.04
C ILE A 193 -8.13 -5.14 25.69
N GLY A 194 -9.40 -5.50 25.53
CA GLY A 194 -10.54 -4.79 26.12
C GLY A 194 -10.86 -3.44 25.48
N MET A 195 -10.48 -3.23 24.21
CA MET A 195 -10.85 -2.02 23.47
C MET A 195 -12.18 -2.20 22.74
N ASP A 196 -13.09 -1.24 22.94
CA ASP A 196 -14.39 -1.21 22.28
C ASP A 196 -14.36 -0.27 21.08
N LEU A 197 -14.78 -0.77 19.90
CA LEU A 197 -14.83 0.01 18.66
C LEU A 197 -15.71 1.26 18.80
N GLU A 198 -16.82 1.17 19.52
CA GLU A 198 -17.75 2.27 19.77
C GLU A 198 -17.16 3.41 20.63
N LYS A 199 -16.14 3.10 21.46
CA LYS A 199 -15.49 4.08 22.36
C LYS A 199 -14.23 4.69 21.76
N THR A 200 -13.85 4.26 20.56
CA THR A 200 -12.68 4.76 19.83
C THR A 200 -12.81 6.24 19.55
N LYS A 201 -11.72 6.99 19.74
CA LYS A 201 -11.64 8.43 19.50
C LYS A 201 -10.75 8.71 18.29
N LEU A 202 -10.81 9.94 17.78
CA LEU A 202 -9.93 10.39 16.69
C LEU A 202 -8.43 10.27 17.01
N GLN A 203 -8.07 10.27 18.29
CA GLN A 203 -6.68 10.12 18.76
C GLN A 203 -6.16 8.68 18.60
N ASP A 204 -7.06 7.70 18.53
CA ASP A 204 -6.70 6.30 18.35
C ASP A 204 -6.47 5.97 16.87
N LEU A 205 -6.92 6.84 15.96
CA LEU A 205 -6.74 6.68 14.52
C LEU A 205 -5.33 7.08 14.11
N GLY A 206 -4.71 6.26 13.26
CA GLY A 206 -3.47 6.62 12.59
C GLY A 206 -3.71 7.67 11.52
N GLN A 207 -2.63 8.28 11.01
CA GLN A 207 -2.67 9.15 9.84
C GLN A 207 -1.49 8.91 8.91
N ALA A 208 -1.68 9.31 7.65
CA ALA A 208 -0.62 9.36 6.64
C ALA A 208 -0.89 10.55 5.72
N LYS A 209 0.13 11.00 4.98
CA LYS A 209 -0.03 12.08 4.00
C LYS A 209 -0.88 11.63 2.81
N ARG A 210 -0.68 10.39 2.35
CA ARG A 210 -1.45 9.82 1.23
C ARG A 210 -1.58 8.32 1.34
N ILE A 211 -2.68 7.79 0.82
CA ILE A 211 -2.91 6.36 0.66
C ILE A 211 -3.40 6.11 -0.76
N ILE A 212 -2.85 5.08 -1.40
CA ILE A 212 -3.28 4.60 -2.71
C ILE A 212 -3.69 3.14 -2.57
N ILE A 213 -4.89 2.80 -3.05
CA ILE A 213 -5.43 1.44 -3.02
C ILE A 213 -5.83 1.08 -4.44
N ASN A 214 -5.30 -0.02 -4.95
CA ASN A 214 -5.75 -0.60 -6.22
C ASN A 214 -6.44 -1.94 -5.94
N LYS A 215 -6.67 -2.73 -7.00
CA LYS A 215 -7.42 -3.99 -6.89
C LYS A 215 -6.75 -5.01 -5.95
N ASP A 216 -5.42 -4.98 -5.91
CA ASP A 216 -4.63 -6.04 -5.28
C ASP A 216 -3.79 -5.52 -4.09
N ASN A 217 -3.45 -4.23 -4.04
CA ASN A 217 -2.51 -3.64 -3.11
C ASN A 217 -3.03 -2.37 -2.44
N THR A 218 -2.49 -2.09 -1.25
CA THR A 218 -2.62 -0.82 -0.53
C THR A 218 -1.23 -0.28 -0.23
N ILE A 219 -1.01 0.99 -0.53
CA ILE A 219 0.23 1.72 -0.31
C ILE A 219 -0.04 2.88 0.65
N ILE A 220 0.68 2.93 1.76
CA ILE A 220 0.65 4.02 2.74
C ILE A 220 1.91 4.85 2.54
N ILE A 221 1.74 6.14 2.26
CA ILE A 221 2.82 7.07 1.92
C ILE A 221 2.92 8.13 3.02
N ASP A 222 4.10 8.26 3.60
CA ASP A 222 4.46 9.26 4.62
C ASP A 222 3.53 9.17 5.85
N GLY A 223 3.64 8.05 6.56
CA GLY A 223 2.95 7.81 7.82
C GLY A 223 3.47 8.72 8.94
N ILE A 224 2.60 9.20 9.83
CA ILE A 224 2.99 10.15 10.89
C ILE A 224 3.67 9.51 12.12
N GLY A 225 4.04 8.24 12.02
CA GLY A 225 4.72 7.48 13.08
C GLY A 225 6.07 8.07 13.47
N ASP A 226 6.42 7.99 14.75
CA ASP A 226 7.74 8.39 15.22
C ASP A 226 8.82 7.43 14.68
N LYS A 227 9.81 7.97 13.97
CA LYS A 227 10.97 7.24 13.42
C LYS A 227 11.71 6.43 14.48
N ILE A 228 11.73 6.88 15.74
CA ILE A 228 12.35 6.13 16.84
C ILE A 228 11.56 4.85 17.13
N LEU A 229 10.22 4.94 17.17
CA LEU A 229 9.35 3.79 17.40
C LEU A 229 9.40 2.80 16.23
N ILE A 230 9.42 3.30 14.99
CA ILE A 230 9.58 2.47 13.79
C ILE A 230 10.92 1.72 13.82
N LYS A 231 12.04 2.41 14.10
CA LYS A 231 13.36 1.76 14.24
C LYS A 231 13.39 0.73 15.36
N LYS A 232 12.77 1.04 16.50
CA LYS A 232 12.64 0.10 17.62
C LYS A 232 11.86 -1.15 17.20
N ARG A 233 10.77 -0.98 16.46
CA ARG A 233 9.98 -2.10 15.93
C ARG A 233 10.78 -2.96 14.96
N ILE A 234 11.48 -2.36 14.01
CA ILE A 234 12.39 -3.07 13.10
C ILE A 234 13.44 -3.87 13.89
N SER A 235 14.04 -3.28 14.93
CA SER A 235 15.02 -3.97 15.77
C SER A 235 14.41 -5.15 16.54
N GLN A 236 13.17 -5.05 17.00
CA GLN A 236 12.46 -6.14 17.67
C GLN A 236 12.24 -7.31 16.69
N ILE A 237 11.76 -7.03 15.48
CA ILE A 237 11.51 -8.06 14.46
C ILE A 237 12.83 -8.72 14.04
N ARG A 238 13.91 -7.95 13.88
CA ARG A 238 15.26 -8.49 13.61
C ARG A 238 15.77 -9.42 14.71
N LYS A 239 15.41 -9.17 15.97
CA LYS A 239 15.74 -10.08 17.08
C LYS A 239 14.94 -11.38 16.98
N GLN A 240 13.64 -11.29 16.68
CA GLN A 240 12.77 -12.46 16.46
C GLN A 240 13.28 -13.34 15.30
N ILE A 241 13.81 -12.75 14.22
CA ILE A 241 14.42 -13.51 13.12
C ILE A 241 15.58 -14.39 13.62
N LYS A 242 16.43 -13.86 14.51
CA LYS A 242 17.60 -14.60 15.04
C LYS A 242 17.20 -15.71 16.01
N GLU A 243 16.11 -15.51 16.75
CA GLU A 243 15.61 -16.45 17.74
C GLU A 243 14.72 -17.54 17.12
N SER A 244 14.18 -17.31 15.92
CA SER A 244 13.37 -18.28 15.22
C SER A 244 14.19 -19.46 14.69
N SER A 245 13.71 -20.67 14.98
CA SER A 245 14.24 -21.92 14.43
C SER A 245 13.56 -22.34 13.11
N SER A 246 12.49 -21.67 12.72
CA SER A 246 11.67 -21.99 11.54
C SER A 246 12.07 -21.09 10.37
N ASP A 247 12.48 -21.69 9.25
CA ASP A 247 12.86 -20.92 8.05
C ASP A 247 11.67 -20.19 7.43
N TYR A 248 10.46 -20.76 7.54
CA TYR A 248 9.22 -20.10 7.16
C TYR A 248 9.01 -18.80 7.96
N ASP A 249 9.18 -18.86 9.29
CA ASP A 249 8.97 -17.66 10.13
C ASP A 249 10.05 -16.61 9.87
N LYS A 250 11.31 -17.03 9.64
CA LYS A 250 12.38 -16.11 9.26
C LYS A 250 12.06 -15.37 7.97
N GLU A 251 11.63 -16.09 6.93
CA GLU A 251 11.24 -15.50 5.64
C GLU A 251 10.12 -14.45 5.84
N LYS A 252 9.08 -14.79 6.61
CA LYS A 252 7.94 -13.89 6.83
C LYS A 252 8.26 -12.68 7.72
N LEU A 253 9.17 -12.83 8.68
CA LEU A 253 9.68 -11.72 9.46
C LEU A 253 10.62 -10.83 8.62
N GLN A 254 11.39 -11.40 7.70
CA GLN A 254 12.21 -10.65 6.74
C GLN A 254 11.34 -9.80 5.80
N GLU A 255 10.25 -10.35 5.28
CA GLU A 255 9.26 -9.60 4.47
C GLU A 255 8.69 -8.40 5.26
N SER A 256 8.33 -8.59 6.52
CA SER A 256 7.83 -7.49 7.37
C SER A 256 8.90 -6.41 7.61
N VAL A 257 10.15 -6.80 7.88
CA VAL A 257 11.26 -5.85 8.00
C VAL A 257 11.49 -5.09 6.70
N ALA A 258 11.45 -5.76 5.55
CA ALA A 258 11.63 -5.11 4.26
C ALA A 258 10.55 -4.05 4.02
N LYS A 259 9.28 -4.38 4.30
CA LYS A 259 8.13 -3.47 4.17
C LYS A 259 8.21 -2.26 5.11
N LEU A 260 8.74 -2.42 6.32
CA LEU A 260 8.91 -1.32 7.28
C LEU A 260 10.18 -0.49 7.07
N ALA A 261 11.26 -1.09 6.58
CA ALA A 261 12.56 -0.45 6.46
C ALA A 261 12.83 0.14 5.07
N GLY A 262 12.22 -0.41 4.01
CA GLY A 262 12.41 0.03 2.64
C GLY A 262 11.77 1.38 2.33
N GLY A 263 10.74 1.75 3.10
CA GLY A 263 10.00 3.00 2.89
C GLY A 263 9.30 3.05 1.53
N VAL A 264 8.92 4.25 1.13
CA VAL A 264 8.33 4.53 -0.19
C VAL A 264 9.13 5.65 -0.85
N ALA A 265 9.63 5.38 -2.05
CA ALA A 265 10.19 6.40 -2.93
C ALA A 265 9.04 7.12 -3.63
N VAL A 266 9.03 8.44 -3.53
CA VAL A 266 8.03 9.31 -4.13
C VAL A 266 8.74 10.14 -5.19
N ILE A 267 8.42 9.87 -6.45
CA ILE A 267 8.84 10.67 -7.59
C ILE A 267 7.78 11.75 -7.80
N LYS A 268 8.15 13.02 -7.67
CA LYS A 268 7.28 14.15 -8.00
C LYS A 268 7.68 14.67 -9.38
N VAL A 269 6.75 14.60 -10.32
CA VAL A 269 6.97 15.04 -11.70
C VAL A 269 6.73 16.54 -11.80
N GLY A 270 7.75 17.29 -12.20
CA GLY A 270 7.67 18.74 -12.34
C GLY A 270 7.44 19.15 -13.78
N ALA A 271 6.47 20.03 -14.03
CA ALA A 271 6.14 20.47 -15.39
C ALA A 271 5.79 21.97 -15.44
N ALA A 272 5.86 22.56 -16.63
CA ALA A 272 5.50 23.96 -16.85
C ALA A 272 3.99 24.20 -16.88
N THR A 273 3.20 23.18 -17.23
CA THR A 273 1.74 23.22 -17.26
C THR A 273 1.12 21.98 -16.61
N GLU A 274 -0.12 22.09 -16.14
CA GLU A 274 -0.86 20.96 -15.58
C GLU A 274 -1.10 19.83 -16.60
N VAL A 275 -1.19 20.17 -17.88
CA VAL A 275 -1.42 19.19 -18.96
C VAL A 275 -0.17 18.34 -19.15
N GLU A 276 1.00 18.98 -19.30
CA GLU A 276 2.30 18.29 -19.40
C GLU A 276 2.55 17.42 -18.16
N MET A 277 2.24 17.91 -16.96
CA MET A 277 2.41 17.13 -15.73
C MET A 277 1.60 15.84 -15.72
N LYS A 278 0.37 15.89 -16.24
CA LYS A 278 -0.49 14.70 -16.33
C LYS A 278 0.00 13.73 -17.40
N GLU A 279 0.54 14.25 -18.50
CA GLU A 279 1.11 13.45 -19.59
C GLU A 279 2.41 12.76 -19.19
N GLU A 280 3.32 13.47 -18.49
CA GLU A 280 4.57 12.86 -18.00
C GLU A 280 4.33 11.86 -16.85
N LYS A 281 3.26 12.07 -16.06
CA LYS A 281 2.88 11.13 -14.99
C LYS A 281 2.23 9.85 -15.52
N SER A 282 1.56 9.89 -16.68
CA SER A 282 0.81 8.76 -17.26
C SER A 282 1.70 7.76 -17.96
#